data_AF-A0A1I6PI87-F1
#
_entry.id   AF-A0A1I6PI87-F1
#
_cell.length_a   1.000
_cell.length_b   1.000
_cell.length_c   1.000
_cell.angle_alpha   90.00
_cell.angle_beta   90.00
_cell.angle_gamma   90.00
#
_symmetry.space_group_name_H-M   'P 1'
#
loop_
_entity.id
_entity.type
_entity.pdbx_description
1 polymer ?
#
loop_
_entity_poly.entity_id
_entity_poly.type
_entity_poly.pdbx_seq_one_letter_code
_entity_poly.pdbx_strand_id
1 'polypeptide(L)' 'MVVTCIAQVTDQFFLVTEFDGVEIRIHISAQLAAILKALGVPSCE' A
#
# COMPACT_ATOMS: atom_id res chain seq x y z
N MET A 1 12.69 9.72 -2.06
CA MET A 1 12.30 9.09 -0.77
C MET A 1 11.31 8.01 -1.15
N VAL A 2 11.60 6.73 -0.91
CA VAL A 2 10.66 5.65 -1.27
C VAL A 2 9.53 5.70 -0.27
N VAL A 3 8.35 6.16 -0.70
CA VAL A 3 7.15 6.15 0.14
C VAL A 3 6.39 4.88 -0.20
N THR A 4 6.36 3.94 0.73
CA THR A 4 5.52 2.76 0.65
C THR A 4 4.27 2.98 1.48
N CYS A 5 3.10 2.84 0.87
CA CYS A 5 1.82 3.09 1.50
C CYS A 5 0.78 2.07 1.07
N ILE A 6 -0.34 2.04 1.79
CA ILE A 6 -1.47 1.16 1.48
C ILE A 6 -2.59 1.99 0.88
N ALA A 7 -2.97 1.69 -0.36
CA ALA A 7 -4.15 2.25 -1.01
C ALA A 7 -5.33 1.29 -0.90
N GLN A 8 -6.55 1.82 -0.80
CA GLN A 8 -7.79 1.05 -0.85
C GLN A 8 -8.71 1.60 -1.94
N VAL A 9 -9.06 0.77 -2.91
CA VAL A 9 -9.94 1.15 -4.03
C VAL A 9 -11.04 0.12 -4.14
N THR A 10 -12.29 0.52 -3.86
CA THR A 10 -13.49 -0.30 -4.05
C THR A 10 -13.33 -1.73 -3.50
N ASP A 11 -12.98 -1.82 -2.22
CA ASP A 11 -12.72 -3.07 -1.45
C ASP A 11 -11.45 -3.86 -1.79
N GLN A 12 -10.62 -3.37 -2.69
CA GLN A 12 -9.30 -3.94 -2.97
C GLN A 12 -8.21 -3.15 -2.25
N PHE A 13 -7.18 -3.85 -1.76
CA PHE A 13 -6.04 -3.24 -1.11
C PHE A 13 -4.80 -3.38 -1.98
N PHE A 14 -3.99 -2.33 -2.00
CA PHE A 14 -2.73 -2.30 -2.75
C PHE A 14 -1.62 -1.80 -1.85
N LEU A 15 -0.46 -2.45 -1.93
CA LEU A 15 0.80 -1.87 -1.48
C LEU A 15 1.35 -1.05 -2.65
N VAL A 16 1.41 0.25 -2.46
CA VAL A 16 1.91 1.21 -3.44
C VAL A 16 3.30 1.64 -3.01
N THR A 17 4.24 1.63 -3.94
CA THR A 17 5.60 2.13 -3.71
C THR A 17 6.09 2.87 -4.94
N GLU A 18 6.82 3.95 -4.74
CA GLU A 18 7.43 4.73 -5.82
C GLU A 18 8.93 4.49 -5.86
N PHE A 19 9.43 4.07 -7.03
CA PHE A 19 10.84 3.86 -7.28
C PHE A 19 11.24 4.52 -8.61
N ASP A 20 12.19 5.45 -8.57
CA ASP A 20 12.66 6.21 -9.74
C ASP A 20 11.53 6.82 -10.61
N GLY A 21 10.48 7.34 -9.95
CA GLY A 21 9.32 7.95 -10.62
C GLY A 21 8.34 6.93 -11.23
N VAL A 22 8.56 5.64 -11.01
CA VAL A 22 7.64 4.56 -11.37
C VAL A 22 6.85 4.15 -10.15
N GLU A 23 5.51 4.25 -10.26
CA GLU A 23 4.60 3.73 -9.25
C GLU A 23 4.37 2.23 -9.46
N ILE A 24 4.66 1.44 -8.43
CA ILE A 24 4.40 0.01 -8.41
C ILE A 24 3.21 -0.25 -7.49
N ARG A 25 2.16 -0.86 -8.04
CA ARG A 25 0.97 -1.29 -7.30
C ARG A 25 0.94 -2.81 -7.18
N ILE A 26 1.01 -3.29 -5.94
CA ILE A 26 0.94 -4.72 -5.65
C ILE A 26 -0.40 -4.99 -4.97
N HIS A 27 -1.26 -5.78 -5.59
CA HIS A 27 -2.51 -6.20 -4.95
C HIS A 27 -2.21 -7.05 -3.71
N ILE A 28 -2.82 -6.71 -2.58
CA ILE A 28 -2.67 -7.40 -1.30
C ILE A 28 -4.03 -7.78 -0.74
N SER A 29 -4.08 -8.83 0.09
CA SER A 29 -5.30 -9.19 0.79
C SER A 29 -5.64 -8.17 1.88
N ALA A 30 -6.91 -8.07 2.25
CA ALA A 30 -7.37 -7.23 3.36
C ALA A 30 -6.68 -7.59 4.69
N GLN A 31 -6.38 -8.87 4.91
CA GLN A 31 -5.66 -9.35 6.10
C GLN A 31 -4.22 -8.84 6.13
N LEU A 32 -3.51 -8.91 5.00
CA LEU A 32 -2.15 -8.38 4.90
C LEU A 32 -2.15 -6.85 5.06
N ALA A 33 -3.11 -6.16 4.45
CA ALA A 33 -3.26 -4.71 4.63
C ALA A 33 -3.48 -4.34 6.10
N ALA A 34 -4.32 -5.08 6.84
CA ALA A 34 -4.55 -4.85 8.27
C ALA A 34 -3.27 -5.05 9.10
N ILE A 35 -2.50 -6.10 8.83
CA ILE A 35 -1.22 -6.37 9.50
C ILE A 35 -0.23 -5.23 9.23
N LEU A 36 -0.09 -4.82 7.96
CA LEU A 36 0.85 -3.75 7.59
C LEU A 36 0.44 -2.39 8.19
N LYS A 37 -0.85 -2.08 8.24
CA LYS A 37 -1.37 -0.90 8.96
C LYS A 37 -1.04 -0.98 10.46
N ALA A 38 -1.20 -2.15 11.09
CA ALA A 38 -0.85 -2.34 12.50
C ALA A 38 0.66 -2.23 12.77
N LEU A 39 1.49 -2.54 11.78
CA LEU A 39 2.95 -2.35 11.81
C LEU A 39 3.38 -0.91 11.50
N GLY A 40 2.43 -0.01 11.24
CA GLY A 40 2.70 1.42 11.02
C GLY A 40 2.95 1.81 9.56
N VAL A 41 2.65 0.94 8.59
CA VAL A 41 2.67 1.35 7.18
C VAL A 41 1.55 2.36 6.93
N PRO A 42 1.86 3.57 6.41
CA PRO A 42 0.86 4.62 6.20
C PRO A 42 -0.12 4.22 5.10
N SER A 43 -1.33 4.79 5.14
CA SER A 43 -2.27 4.69 4.02
C SER A 43 -2.07 5.87 3.05
N CYS A 44 -2.24 5.63 1.76
CA CYS A 44 -2.32 6.68 0.74
C CYS A 44 -3.75 6.76 0.21
N GLU A 45 -4.16 7.98 -0.15
CA GLU A 45 -5.47 8.27 -0.76
C GLU A 45 -5.59 7.69 -2.18
#